data_AF-A0A7C9ALL2-F1
#
_entry.id   AF-A0A7C9ALL2-F1
#
_cell.length_a   1.000
_cell.length_b   1.000
_cell.length_c   1.000
_cell.angle_alpha   90.00
_cell.angle_beta   90.00
_cell.angle_gamma   90.00
#
_symmetry.space_group_name_H-M   'P 1'
#
loop_
_entity.id
_entity.type
_entity.pdbx_description
1 polymer ?
#
loop_
_entity_poly.entity_id
_entity_poly.type
_entity_poly.pdbx_seq_one_letter_code
_entity_poly.pdbx_strand_id
1 'polypeptide(L)'
;SWGNKTGVILQPIHCCNGLHPLEHVKRMKAIMDQKKQSYEAHMSYLFLKSAVPCLSPKAVSSCIYRASCNTTCVISNIVGPSEELVIADNPVTYIRVNISSIPHALVMYMVSYAEKADLQV
;
A
#
# COMPACT_ATOMS: atom_id res chain seq x y z
N SER A 1 19.05 -1.45 5.47
CA SER A 1 18.45 -0.89 4.25
C SER A 1 17.62 0.32 4.65
N TRP A 2 17.86 1.45 4.01
CA TRP A 2 17.12 2.70 4.25
C TRP A 2 15.77 2.65 3.52
N GLY A 3 14.72 3.24 4.12
CA GLY A 3 13.38 3.34 3.54
C GLY A 3 12.36 2.26 3.95
N ASN A 4 11.13 2.43 3.47
CA ASN A 4 10.00 1.55 3.76
C ASN A 4 10.15 0.19 3.07
N LYS A 5 9.87 -0.89 3.81
CA LYS A 5 9.80 -2.25 3.27
C LYS A 5 8.34 -2.57 2.94
N THR A 6 8.01 -2.59 1.66
CA THR A 6 6.64 -2.77 1.19
C THR A 6 6.42 -4.19 0.69
N GLY A 7 5.34 -4.81 1.17
CA GLY A 7 4.77 -6.04 0.63
C GLY A 7 3.36 -5.78 0.11
N VAL A 8 2.87 -6.67 -0.74
CA VAL A 8 1.52 -6.58 -1.33
C VAL A 8 0.69 -7.77 -0.89
N ILE A 9 -0.58 -7.51 -0.61
CA ILE A 9 -1.60 -8.53 -0.33
C ILE A 9 -2.76 -8.29 -1.29
N LEU A 10 -3.21 -9.35 -1.96
CA LEU A 10 -4.35 -9.30 -2.86
C LEU A 10 -5.60 -9.75 -2.11
N GLN A 11 -6.54 -8.84 -1.86
CA GLN A 11 -7.77 -9.16 -1.12
C GLN A 11 -9.00 -8.64 -1.86
N PRO A 12 -9.97 -9.51 -2.20
CA PRO A 12 -11.27 -9.08 -2.69
C PRO A 12 -12.01 -8.26 -1.64
N ILE A 13 -12.45 -7.05 -2.02
CA ILE A 13 -13.30 -6.18 -1.21
C ILE A 13 -14.72 -6.28 -1.77
N HIS A 14 -15.61 -6.90 -0.99
CA HIS A 14 -17.02 -7.06 -1.37
C HIS A 14 -17.84 -5.86 -0.90
N CYS A 15 -17.76 -4.75 -1.63
CA CYS A 15 -18.64 -3.60 -1.41
C CYS A 15 -20.07 -4.03 -1.78
N CYS A 16 -21.03 -3.88 -0.86
CA CYS A 16 -22.48 -3.99 -1.13
C CYS A 16 -23.15 -5.39 -1.12
N ASN A 17 -22.69 -6.35 -0.31
CA ASN A 17 -23.39 -7.64 -0.16
C ASN A 17 -24.55 -7.64 0.89
N GLY A 18 -25.26 -6.52 1.08
CA GLY A 18 -26.43 -6.44 1.98
C GLY A 18 -26.14 -6.66 3.48
N LEU A 19 -24.88 -6.85 3.88
CA LEU A 19 -24.45 -6.97 5.27
C LEU A 19 -24.39 -5.59 5.93
N HIS A 20 -24.71 -5.54 7.23
CA HIS A 20 -24.51 -4.34 8.04
C HIS A 20 -23.03 -3.89 7.97
N PRO A 21 -22.73 -2.60 7.75
CA PRO A 21 -21.36 -2.12 7.52
C PRO A 21 -20.34 -2.57 8.56
N LEU A 22 -20.75 -2.63 9.84
CA LEU A 22 -19.90 -3.08 10.94
C LEU A 22 -19.50 -4.56 10.82
N GLU A 23 -20.42 -5.43 10.40
CA GLU A 23 -20.14 -6.85 10.23
C GLU A 23 -19.21 -7.10 9.03
N HIS A 24 -19.36 -6.30 7.97
CA HIS A 24 -18.42 -6.31 6.85
C HIS A 24 -17.00 -5.96 7.31
N VAL A 25 -16.84 -4.89 8.10
CA VAL A 25 -15.54 -4.47 8.63
C VAL A 25 -14.94 -5.53 9.55
N LYS A 26 -15.73 -6.11 10.46
CA LYS A 26 -15.26 -7.20 11.34
C LYS A 26 -14.77 -8.41 10.54
N ARG A 27 -15.53 -8.83 9.53
CA ARG A 27 -15.16 -9.94 8.65
C ARG A 27 -13.89 -9.62 7.87
N MET A 28 -13.79 -8.43 7.29
CA MET A 28 -12.61 -8.01 6.55
C MET A 28 -11.38 -7.97 7.46
N LYS A 29 -11.52 -7.46 8.69
CA LYS A 29 -10.47 -7.48 9.70
C LYS A 29 -9.99 -8.91 10.00
N ALA A 30 -10.90 -9.85 10.23
CA ALA A 30 -10.53 -11.24 10.48
C ALA A 30 -9.75 -11.86 9.32
N ILE A 31 -10.16 -11.60 8.08
CA ILE A 31 -9.45 -12.04 6.87
C ILE A 31 -8.05 -11.40 6.80
N MET A 32 -7.95 -10.09 7.05
CA MET A 32 -6.68 -9.38 7.03
C MET A 32 -5.72 -9.84 8.13
N ASP A 33 -6.23 -10.14 9.32
CA ASP A 33 -5.44 -10.70 10.42
C ASP A 33 -4.90 -12.10 10.06
N GLN A 34 -5.70 -12.93 9.38
CA GLN A 34 -5.24 -14.21 8.82
C GLN A 34 -4.19 -14.00 7.71
N LYS A 35 -4.41 -13.05 6.81
CA LYS A 35 -3.45 -12.71 5.73
C LYS A 35 -2.16 -12.09 6.26
N LYS A 36 -2.19 -11.41 7.40
CA LYS A 36 -0.97 -10.92 8.06
C LYS A 36 -0.09 -12.08 8.55
N GLN A 37 -0.72 -13.17 8.97
CA GLN A 37 -0.02 -14.42 9.32
C GLN A 37 0.34 -15.25 8.08
N SER A 38 -0.28 -14.99 6.93
CA SER A 38 0.16 -15.55 5.66
C SER A 38 1.48 -14.90 5.26
N TYR A 39 2.40 -15.70 4.70
CA TYR A 39 3.67 -15.19 4.19
C TYR A 39 3.50 -14.41 2.87
N GLU A 40 2.27 -14.06 2.44
CA GLU A 40 1.99 -13.42 1.15
C GLU A 40 2.70 -12.06 1.02
N ALA A 41 2.60 -11.21 2.04
CA ALA A 41 3.29 -9.92 2.07
C ALA A 41 4.82 -10.07 2.08
N HIS A 42 5.32 -11.09 2.79
CA HIS A 42 6.75 -11.35 2.88
C HIS A 42 7.30 -11.89 1.56
N MET A 43 6.61 -12.85 0.95
CA MET A 43 6.98 -13.45 -0.33
C MET A 43 6.89 -12.44 -1.47
N SER A 44 5.88 -11.56 -1.49
CA SER A 44 5.80 -10.50 -2.49
C SER A 44 6.95 -9.49 -2.36
N TYR A 45 7.33 -9.12 -1.13
CA TYR A 45 8.52 -8.30 -0.88
C TYR A 45 9.80 -8.98 -1.37
N LEU A 46 10.00 -10.26 -1.03
CA LEU A 46 11.18 -11.03 -1.46
C LEU A 46 11.22 -11.19 -2.99
N PHE A 47 10.07 -11.49 -3.61
CA PHE A 47 9.95 -11.60 -5.05
C PHE A 47 10.35 -10.29 -5.72
N LEU A 48 9.80 -9.16 -5.28
CA LEU A 48 10.12 -7.85 -5.85
C LEU A 48 11.61 -7.49 -5.63
N LYS A 49 12.14 -7.75 -4.43
CA LYS A 49 13.53 -7.49 -4.09
C LYS A 49 14.51 -8.32 -4.94
N SER A 50 14.18 -9.56 -5.25
CA SER A 50 14.99 -10.45 -6.10
C SER A 50 14.78 -10.19 -7.59
N ALA A 51 13.58 -9.75 -8.00
CA ALA A 51 13.26 -9.44 -9.39
C ALA A 51 14.07 -8.24 -9.91
N VAL A 52 14.27 -7.20 -9.10
CA VAL A 52 15.01 -5.99 -9.49
C VAL A 52 16.45 -6.27 -9.97
N PRO A 53 17.29 -7.06 -9.25
CA PRO A 53 18.62 -7.39 -9.73
C PRO A 53 18.65 -8.48 -10.81
N CYS A 54 17.66 -9.38 -10.85
CA CYS A 54 17.67 -10.54 -11.78
C CYS A 54 17.04 -10.24 -13.15
N LEU A 55 16.10 -9.30 -13.23
CA LEU A 55 15.31 -9.03 -14.43
C LEU A 55 15.58 -7.62 -14.96
N SER A 56 15.38 -7.43 -16.27
CA SER A 56 15.43 -6.08 -16.84
C SER A 56 14.33 -5.19 -16.25
N PRO A 57 14.56 -3.86 -16.13
CA PRO A 57 13.53 -2.93 -15.64
C PRO A 57 12.21 -3.00 -16.42
N LYS A 58 12.27 -3.27 -17.74
CA LYS A 58 11.10 -3.48 -18.61
C LYS A 58 10.32 -4.73 -18.23
N ALA A 59 11.00 -5.83 -17.89
CA ALA A 59 10.35 -7.06 -17.46
C ALA A 59 9.68 -6.87 -16.08
N VAL A 60 10.38 -6.26 -15.12
CA VAL A 60 9.83 -5.99 -13.78
C VAL A 60 8.60 -5.08 -13.85
N SER A 61 8.70 -3.97 -14.59
CA SER A 61 7.58 -3.04 -14.77
C SER A 61 6.38 -3.70 -15.47
N SER A 62 6.60 -4.52 -16.50
CA SER A 62 5.54 -5.29 -17.17
C SER A 62 4.84 -6.27 -16.22
N CYS A 63 5.60 -6.97 -15.36
CA CYS A 63 5.03 -7.86 -14.35
C CYS A 63 4.15 -7.10 -13.34
N ILE A 64 4.64 -5.98 -12.80
CA ILE A 64 3.88 -5.14 -11.85
C ILE A 64 2.62 -4.58 -12.52
N TYR A 65 2.76 -4.10 -13.76
CA TYR A 65 1.65 -3.56 -14.54
C TYR A 65 0.56 -4.61 -14.76
N ARG A 66 0.94 -5.82 -15.18
CA ARG A 66 -0.01 -6.95 -15.36
C ARG A 66 -0.70 -7.34 -14.05
N ALA A 67 0.03 -7.42 -12.94
CA ALA A 67 -0.57 -7.71 -11.64
C ALA A 67 -1.59 -6.62 -11.25
N SER A 68 -1.24 -5.36 -11.50
CA SER A 68 -2.10 -4.20 -11.20
C SER A 68 -3.34 -4.16 -12.07
N CYS A 69 -3.26 -4.51 -13.36
CA CYS A 69 -4.44 -4.60 -14.25
C CYS A 69 -5.51 -5.60 -13.79
N ASN A 70 -5.14 -6.56 -12.94
CA ASN A 70 -6.06 -7.56 -12.40
C ASN A 70 -6.73 -7.14 -11.08
N THR A 71 -6.47 -5.92 -10.59
CA THR A 71 -7.09 -5.37 -9.38
C THR A 71 -7.78 -4.04 -9.68
N THR A 72 -8.81 -3.72 -8.90
CA THR A 72 -9.65 -2.53 -9.13
C THR A 72 -9.15 -1.29 -8.41
N CYS A 73 -8.57 -1.46 -7.22
CA CYS A 73 -8.04 -0.38 -6.40
C CYS A 73 -6.82 -0.83 -5.61
N VAL A 74 -6.05 0.15 -5.12
CA VAL A 74 -4.94 -0.07 -4.19
C VAL A 74 -5.18 0.73 -2.93
N ILE A 75 -4.96 0.09 -1.78
CA ILE A 75 -4.94 0.74 -0.47
C ILE A 75 -3.54 0.54 0.10
N SER A 76 -2.88 1.62 0.49
CA SER A 76 -1.54 1.60 1.06
C SER A 76 -1.54 2.31 2.41
N ASN A 77 -0.78 1.77 3.36
CA ASN A 77 -0.57 2.39 4.67
C ASN A 77 0.92 2.69 4.84
N ILE A 78 1.26 3.98 4.84
CA ILE A 78 2.62 4.50 4.82
C ILE A 78 2.90 5.15 6.17
N VAL A 79 3.81 4.53 6.92
CA VAL A 79 4.33 5.11 8.16
C VAL A 79 5.36 6.17 7.80
N GLY A 80 5.03 7.44 8.00
CA GLY A 80 5.97 8.54 7.92
C GLY A 80 6.60 8.88 9.28
N PRO A 81 7.42 9.94 9.33
CA PRO A 81 8.15 10.34 10.53
C PRO A 81 7.20 10.74 11.67
N SER A 82 7.53 10.30 12.89
CA SER A 82 6.83 10.70 14.12
C SER A 82 7.23 12.11 14.57
N GLU A 83 8.40 12.57 14.19
CA GLU A 83 8.94 13.89 14.53
C GLU A 83 8.50 14.95 13.52
N GLU A 84 8.31 16.18 14.00
CA GLU A 84 8.13 17.33 13.12
C GLU A 84 9.41 17.57 12.33
N LEU A 85 9.26 17.88 11.05
CA LEU A 85 10.37 18.08 10.14
C LEU A 85 10.49 19.56 9.81
N VAL A 86 11.73 20.03 9.70
CA VAL A 86 12.05 21.37 9.25
C VAL A 86 12.97 21.24 8.04
N ILE A 87 12.58 21.86 6.92
CA ILE A 87 13.36 21.89 5.68
C ILE A 87 13.78 23.34 5.45
N ALA A 88 15.09 23.61 5.49
CA ALA A 88 15.63 24.96 5.31
C ALA A 88 14.90 26.01 6.17
N ASP A 89 14.78 25.74 7.48
CA ASP A 89 14.07 26.57 8.46
C ASP A 89 12.55 26.73 8.25
N ASN A 90 11.95 25.97 7.32
CA ASN A 90 10.51 25.94 7.10
C ASN A 90 9.90 24.65 7.68
N PRO A 91 8.96 24.73 8.64
CA PRO A 91 8.31 23.56 9.20
C PRO A 91 7.40 22.89 8.17
N VAL A 92 7.52 21.57 8.05
CA VAL A 92 6.65 20.75 7.20
C VAL A 92 5.33 20.52 7.92
N THR A 93 4.22 20.84 7.26
CA THR A 93 2.88 20.74 7.86
C THR A 93 2.15 19.44 7.49
N TYR A 94 2.40 18.92 6.29
CA TYR A 94 1.82 17.68 5.80
C TYR A 94 2.74 16.99 4.79
N ILE A 95 2.59 15.66 4.67
CA ILE A 95 3.27 14.85 3.67
C ILE A 95 2.20 14.22 2.78
N ARG A 96 2.29 14.46 1.47
CA ARG A 96 1.45 13.82 0.46
C ARG A 96 2.24 12.85 -0.39
N VAL A 97 1.64 11.70 -0.67
CA VAL A 97 2.20 10.66 -1.52
C VAL A 97 1.32 10.50 -2.74
N ASN A 98 1.96 10.33 -3.90
CA ASN A 98 1.29 10.04 -5.15
C ASN A 98 2.09 8.97 -5.90
N ILE A 99 1.40 8.17 -6.71
CA ILE A 99 2.03 7.24 -7.64
C ILE A 99 1.54 7.50 -9.05
N SER A 100 2.48 7.52 -9.98
CA SER A 100 2.19 7.57 -11.41
C SER A 100 2.37 6.19 -12.03
N SER A 101 1.81 6.00 -13.23
CA SER A 101 2.10 4.85 -14.10
C SER A 101 1.60 3.49 -13.59
N ILE A 102 0.59 3.49 -12.72
CA ILE A 102 -0.12 2.28 -12.31
C ILE A 102 -1.53 2.29 -12.93
N PRO A 103 -2.01 1.16 -13.49
CA PRO A 103 -3.31 1.07 -14.17
C PRO A 103 -4.49 0.98 -13.19
N HIS A 104 -4.49 1.77 -12.10
CA HIS A 104 -5.60 1.84 -11.15
C HIS A 104 -6.35 3.15 -11.30
N ALA A 105 -7.69 3.06 -11.35
CA ALA A 105 -8.55 4.23 -11.35
C ALA A 105 -8.70 4.85 -9.95
N LEU A 106 -8.46 4.06 -8.90
CA LEU A 106 -8.57 4.49 -7.50
C LEU A 106 -7.37 3.98 -6.71
N VAL A 107 -6.66 4.91 -6.08
CA VAL A 107 -5.54 4.62 -5.18
C VAL A 107 -5.76 5.39 -3.88
N MET A 108 -5.69 4.70 -2.76
CA MET A 108 -5.90 5.28 -1.43
C MET A 108 -4.63 5.12 -0.60
N TYR A 109 -4.10 6.22 -0.08
CA TYR A 109 -2.94 6.25 0.79
C TYR A 109 -3.34 6.73 2.18
N MET A 110 -3.18 5.88 3.19
CA MET A 110 -3.12 6.34 4.57
C MET A 110 -1.66 6.71 4.87
N VAL A 111 -1.39 7.96 5.20
CA VAL A 111 -0.04 8.47 5.50
C VAL A 111 -0.03 9.01 6.93
N SER A 112 0.90 8.52 7.77
CA SER A 112 1.11 9.07 9.11
C SER A 112 2.26 10.08 9.14
N TYR A 113 2.07 11.25 9.75
CA TYR A 113 3.11 12.26 9.94
C TYR A 113 2.83 13.09 11.19
N ALA A 114 3.84 13.27 12.06
CA ALA A 114 3.74 14.11 13.28
C ALA A 114 2.46 13.81 14.09
N GLU A 115 2.24 12.53 14.39
CA GLU A 115 1.06 11.98 15.10
C GLU A 115 -0.30 12.16 14.39
N LYS A 116 -0.32 12.70 13.17
CA LYS A 116 -1.51 12.84 12.34
C LYS A 116 -1.55 11.71 11.31
N ALA A 117 -2.75 11.19 11.05
CA ALA A 117 -3.00 10.24 9.96
C ALA A 117 -3.90 10.92 8.92
N ASP A 118 -3.47 10.91 7.66
CA ASP A 118 -4.15 11.55 6.53
C ASP A 118 -4.49 10.50 5.47
N LEU A 119 -5.76 10.47 5.04
CA LEU A 119 -6.22 9.61 3.96
C LEU A 119 -6.23 10.42 2.66
N GLN A 120 -5.41 10.02 1.71
CA GLN A 120 -5.20 10.67 0.42
C GLN A 120 -5.73 9.77 -0.70
N VAL A 121 -6.40 10.37 -1.67
CA VAL A 121 -7.03 9.69 -2.82
C VAL A 121 -6.56 10.36 -4.10
#